data_AF-A0A9E3VSR3-F1
#
_entry.id   AF-A0A9E3VSR3-F1
#
_cell.length_a   1.000
_cell.length_b   1.000
_cell.length_c   1.000
_cell.angle_alpha   90.00
_cell.angle_beta   90.00
_cell.angle_gamma   90.00
#
_symmetry.space_group_name_H-M   'P 1'
#
loop_
_entity.id
_entity.type
_entity.pdbx_description
1 polymer ?
#
loop_
_entity_poly.entity_id
_entity_poly.type
_entity_poly.pdbx_seq_one_letter_code
_entity_poly.pdbx_strand_id
1 'polypeptide(L)'
;MRRILAGALSIALLAAAVFLYQTANAAPKVQRYGSVIGLKADKIDDYKKLHAAAWPEVLKMIKECNIRNYSIYLHRLDDDQYYLFSYFEYVGADFKADMAKMAADPMTQKWWKETDPCQFPIKHRKESERWAAMEEVFHCE
;
A
#
# COMPACT_ATOMS: atom_id res chain seq x y z
N MET A 1 13.42 -55.49 -9.18
CA MET A 1 13.22 -54.11 -9.70
C MET A 1 11.89 -53.44 -9.31
N ARG A 2 10.77 -54.14 -9.06
CA ARG A 2 9.47 -53.49 -8.76
C ARG A 2 9.30 -52.86 -7.36
N ARG A 3 10.13 -53.23 -6.36
CA ARG A 3 9.99 -52.72 -4.98
C ARG A 3 10.56 -51.31 -4.74
N ILE A 4 11.43 -50.82 -5.63
CA ILE A 4 12.08 -49.50 -5.47
C ILE A 4 11.18 -48.36 -6.00
N LEU A 5 10.34 -48.63 -7.01
CA LEU A 5 9.46 -47.60 -7.58
C LEU A 5 8.29 -47.19 -6.67
N ALA A 6 7.78 -48.08 -5.81
CA ALA A 6 6.64 -47.78 -4.94
C ALA A 6 6.98 -46.78 -3.82
N GLY A 7 8.20 -46.86 -3.26
CA GLY A 7 8.64 -45.92 -2.21
C GLY A 7 8.89 -44.50 -2.72
N ALA A 8 9.36 -44.36 -3.96
CA ALA A 8 9.61 -43.05 -4.59
C ALA A 8 8.29 -42.32 -4.92
N LEU A 9 7.25 -43.04 -5.34
CA LEU A 9 5.95 -42.45 -5.67
C LEU A 9 5.22 -41.92 -4.43
N SER A 10 5.31 -42.63 -3.28
CA SER A 10 4.72 -42.18 -2.02
C SER A 10 5.43 -40.95 -1.43
N ILE A 11 6.75 -40.85 -1.58
CA ILE A 11 7.52 -39.67 -1.14
C ILE A 11 7.19 -38.45 -1.99
N ALA A 12 7.03 -38.61 -3.31
CA ALA A 12 6.66 -37.52 -4.22
C ALA A 12 5.24 -36.98 -3.94
N LEU A 13 4.27 -37.85 -3.67
CA LEU A 13 2.91 -37.48 -3.27
C LEU A 13 2.87 -36.74 -1.92
N LEU A 14 3.66 -37.19 -0.94
CA LEU A 14 3.77 -36.54 0.36
C LEU A 14 4.44 -35.16 0.23
N ALA A 15 5.50 -35.05 -0.58
CA ALA A 15 6.17 -33.77 -0.85
C ALA A 15 5.25 -32.77 -1.57
N ALA A 16 4.46 -33.22 -2.55
CA ALA A 16 3.48 -32.38 -3.23
C ALA A 16 2.36 -31.92 -2.28
N ALA A 17 1.86 -32.79 -1.41
CA ALA A 17 0.85 -32.44 -0.41
C ALA A 17 1.40 -31.44 0.63
N VAL A 18 2.65 -31.61 1.08
CA VAL A 18 3.31 -30.68 2.00
C VAL A 18 3.55 -29.33 1.33
N PHE A 19 3.98 -29.31 0.06
CA PHE A 19 4.16 -28.07 -0.70
C PHE A 19 2.83 -27.32 -0.88
N LEU A 20 1.77 -28.03 -1.29
CA LEU A 20 0.42 -27.45 -1.40
C LEU A 20 -0.08 -26.92 -0.05
N TYR A 21 0.12 -27.67 1.04
CA TYR A 21 -0.26 -27.24 2.39
C TYR A 21 0.52 -26.01 2.86
N GLN A 22 1.83 -25.93 2.58
CA GLN A 22 2.66 -24.77 2.89
C GLN A 22 2.27 -23.54 2.08
N THR A 23 1.98 -23.69 0.78
CA THR A 23 1.48 -22.57 -0.04
C THR A 23 0.11 -22.09 0.41
N ALA A 24 -0.75 -23.00 0.89
CA ALA A 24 -2.08 -22.66 1.39
C ALA A 24 -2.07 -22.03 2.80
N ASN A 25 -1.03 -22.26 3.60
CA ASN A 25 -0.91 -21.77 4.98
C ASN A 25 0.22 -20.75 5.19
N ALA A 26 0.82 -20.23 4.11
CA ALA A 26 1.73 -19.10 4.24
C ALA A 26 0.95 -17.88 4.75
N ALA A 27 1.36 -17.35 5.90
CA ALA A 27 0.83 -16.07 6.38
C ALA A 27 1.02 -15.01 5.28
N PRO A 28 0.02 -14.14 5.02
CA PRO A 28 0.15 -13.11 4.01
C PRO A 28 1.37 -12.24 4.33
N LYS A 29 2.31 -12.18 3.39
CA LYS A 29 3.52 -11.35 3.54
C LYS A 29 3.08 -9.89 3.53
N VAL A 30 3.21 -9.22 4.67
CA VAL A 30 2.96 -7.78 4.78
C VAL A 30 3.96 -7.04 3.87
N GLN A 31 3.45 -6.17 3.01
CA GLN A 31 4.26 -5.28 2.18
C GLN A 31 4.09 -3.86 2.67
N ARG A 32 5.18 -3.15 2.92
CA ARG A 32 5.15 -1.76 3.39
C ARG A 32 5.41 -0.81 2.24
N TYR A 33 4.70 0.30 2.24
CA TYR A 33 4.78 1.32 1.21
C TYR A 33 5.00 2.68 1.87
N GLY A 34 6.10 3.32 1.49
CA GLY A 34 6.39 4.72 1.78
C GLY A 34 6.20 5.57 0.54
N SER A 35 5.64 6.78 0.68
CA SER A 35 5.59 7.74 -0.41
C SER A 35 5.65 9.19 0.09
N VAL A 36 6.05 10.10 -0.80
CA VAL A 36 6.18 11.52 -0.49
C VAL A 36 5.49 12.40 -1.54
N ILE A 37 4.85 13.48 -1.09
CA ILE A 37 4.31 14.54 -1.94
C ILE A 37 4.49 15.91 -1.27
N GLY A 38 4.48 16.98 -2.06
CA GLY A 38 4.47 18.34 -1.53
C GLY A 38 3.06 18.76 -1.09
N LEU A 39 3.00 19.63 -0.09
CA LEU A 39 1.77 20.26 0.42
C LEU A 39 1.89 21.78 0.32
N LYS A 40 0.87 22.43 -0.25
CA LYS A 40 0.86 23.89 -0.38
C LYS A 40 0.70 24.53 1.00
N ALA A 41 1.52 25.53 1.30
CA ALA A 41 1.55 26.18 2.61
C ALA A 41 0.20 26.78 3.02
N ASP A 42 -0.53 27.36 2.06
CA ASP A 42 -1.87 27.94 2.25
C ASP A 42 -2.98 26.89 2.42
N LYS A 43 -2.68 25.60 2.26
CA LYS A 43 -3.62 24.48 2.33
C LYS A 43 -3.39 23.51 3.49
N ILE A 44 -2.44 23.81 4.38
CA ILE A 44 -2.11 22.94 5.52
C ILE A 44 -3.32 22.70 6.42
N ASP A 45 -4.02 23.77 6.82
CA ASP A 45 -5.16 23.65 7.73
C ASP A 45 -6.36 22.95 7.08
N ASP A 46 -6.62 23.21 5.81
CA ASP A 46 -7.66 22.53 5.03
C ASP A 46 -7.37 21.02 4.97
N TYR A 47 -6.13 20.65 4.64
CA TYR A 47 -5.71 19.25 4.57
C TYR A 47 -5.86 18.52 5.91
N LYS A 48 -5.46 19.16 7.02
CA LYS A 48 -5.60 18.61 8.37
C LYS A 48 -7.06 18.42 8.76
N LYS A 49 -7.93 19.40 8.48
CA LYS A 49 -9.37 19.32 8.76
C LYS A 49 -10.03 18.18 7.99
N LEU A 50 -9.71 18.04 6.70
CA LEU A 50 -10.18 16.94 5.88
C LEU A 50 -9.81 15.59 6.52
N HIS A 51 -8.53 15.37 6.84
CA HIS A 51 -8.07 14.07 7.35
C HIS A 51 -8.49 13.78 8.80
N ALA A 52 -8.71 14.80 9.63
CA ALA A 52 -9.27 14.64 10.97
C ALA A 52 -10.71 14.08 10.95
N ALA A 53 -11.43 14.30 9.85
CA ALA A 53 -12.79 13.82 9.63
C ALA A 53 -12.90 13.09 8.27
N ALA A 54 -11.93 12.22 7.97
CA ALA A 54 -11.91 11.45 6.74
C ALA A 54 -13.23 10.67 6.57
N TRP A 55 -13.77 10.69 5.34
CA TRP A 55 -15.11 10.14 5.09
C TRP A 55 -15.13 8.62 5.35
N PRO A 56 -16.12 8.10 6.10
CA PRO A 56 -16.19 6.67 6.46
C PRO A 56 -16.14 5.73 5.26
N GLU A 57 -16.75 6.10 4.13
CA GLU A 57 -16.77 5.34 2.89
C GLU A 57 -15.38 5.22 2.25
N VAL A 58 -14.57 6.27 2.34
CA VAL A 58 -13.18 6.26 1.85
C VAL A 58 -12.34 5.34 2.74
N LEU A 59 -12.49 5.45 4.06
CA LEU A 59 -11.80 4.57 5.01
C LEU A 59 -12.20 3.10 4.82
N LYS A 60 -13.47 2.84 4.49
CA LYS A 60 -13.95 1.51 4.14
C LYS A 60 -13.26 1.00 2.87
N MET A 61 -13.20 1.81 1.80
CA MET A 61 -12.55 1.41 0.55
C MET A 61 -11.05 1.10 0.75
N ILE A 62 -10.33 1.92 1.51
CA ILE A 62 -8.94 1.68 1.90
C ILE A 62 -8.80 0.29 2.57
N LYS A 63 -9.68 -0.02 3.52
CA LYS A 63 -9.68 -1.33 4.21
C LYS A 63 -10.01 -2.48 3.25
N GLU A 64 -10.97 -2.31 2.36
CA GLU A 64 -11.32 -3.33 1.36
C GLU A 64 -10.21 -3.58 0.33
N CYS A 65 -9.33 -2.59 0.10
CA CYS A 65 -8.15 -2.71 -0.75
C CYS A 65 -6.93 -3.20 0.04
N ASN A 66 -7.16 -3.89 1.16
CA ASN A 66 -6.14 -4.52 2.00
C ASN A 66 -5.05 -3.58 2.54
N ILE A 67 -5.32 -2.28 2.62
CA ILE A 67 -4.44 -1.30 3.26
C ILE A 67 -4.71 -1.24 4.77
N ARG A 68 -3.65 -1.32 5.58
CA ARG A 68 -3.63 -1.32 7.05
C ARG A 68 -2.56 -0.34 7.54
N ASN A 69 -2.65 0.05 8.80
CA ASN A 69 -1.67 0.91 9.47
C ASN A 69 -1.30 2.16 8.66
N TYR A 70 -2.29 2.77 7.99
CA TYR A 70 -2.07 3.91 7.11
C TYR A 70 -1.93 5.21 7.91
N SER A 71 -0.76 5.83 7.83
CA SER A 71 -0.44 7.13 8.44
C SER A 71 0.07 8.10 7.39
N ILE A 72 -0.21 9.39 7.58
CA ILE A 72 0.36 10.49 6.79
C ILE A 72 0.96 11.51 7.75
N TYR A 73 2.25 11.78 7.60
CA TYR A 73 3.03 12.72 8.41
C TYR A 73 3.27 14.00 7.64
N LEU A 74 3.28 15.14 8.33
CA LEU A 74 3.59 16.45 7.74
C LEU A 74 4.90 16.97 8.33
N HIS A 75 5.81 17.44 7.48
CA HIS A 75 7.02 18.14 7.92
C HIS A 75 7.41 19.26 6.96
N ARG A 76 8.26 20.18 7.42
CA ARG A 76 8.90 21.20 6.59
C ARG A 76 10.37 20.85 6.45
N LEU A 77 10.91 20.88 5.23
CA LEU A 77 12.32 20.56 4.96
C LEU A 77 13.15 21.84 4.72
N ASP A 78 14.46 21.68 4.53
CA ASP A 78 15.44 22.77 4.41
C ASP A 78 15.22 23.69 3.20
N ASP A 79 14.43 23.26 2.21
CA ASP A 79 14.01 24.08 1.07
C ASP A 79 12.78 24.96 1.38
N ASP A 80 12.43 25.04 2.67
CA ASP A 80 11.30 25.77 3.22
C ASP A 80 9.91 25.28 2.76
N GLN A 81 9.84 24.17 2.01
CA GLN A 81 8.60 23.56 1.54
C GLN A 81 8.02 22.56 2.55
N TYR A 82 6.71 22.34 2.46
CA TYR A 82 6.01 21.34 3.26
C TYR A 82 5.82 20.05 2.48
N TYR A 83 6.02 18.93 3.16
CA TYR A 83 5.93 17.60 2.61
C TYR A 83 5.03 16.71 3.46
N LEU A 84 4.28 15.87 2.76
CA LEU A 84 3.54 14.78 3.34
C LEU A 84 4.28 13.47 3.06
N PHE A 85 4.49 12.68 4.11
CA PHE A 85 5.06 11.35 4.05
C PHE A 85 3.98 10.34 4.41
N SER A 86 3.63 9.48 3.46
CA SER A 86 2.63 8.44 3.67
C SER A 86 3.32 7.11 3.96
N TYR A 87 2.77 6.35 4.91
CA TYR A 87 3.18 4.98 5.22
C TYR A 87 1.95 4.10 5.35
N PHE A 88 1.92 2.95 4.69
CA PHE A 88 0.93 1.92 4.97
C PHE A 88 1.45 0.51 4.76
N GLU A 89 0.74 -0.44 5.35
CA GLU A 89 0.94 -1.88 5.18
C GLU A 89 -0.14 -2.45 4.27
N TYR A 90 0.26 -3.20 3.26
CA TYR A 90 -0.61 -3.95 2.39
C TYR A 90 -0.55 -5.43 2.78
N VAL A 91 -1.74 -6.03 2.95
CA VAL A 91 -1.89 -7.43 3.38
C VAL A 91 -2.64 -8.31 2.36
N GLY A 92 -2.86 -7.79 1.15
CA GLY A 92 -3.56 -8.49 0.08
C GLY A 92 -2.63 -9.32 -0.81
N ALA A 93 -3.21 -9.90 -1.88
CA ALA A 93 -2.49 -10.77 -2.80
C ALA A 93 -2.19 -10.14 -4.17
N ASP A 94 -2.90 -9.07 -4.55
CA ASP A 94 -2.72 -8.36 -5.83
C ASP A 94 -2.84 -6.85 -5.62
N PHE A 95 -1.70 -6.22 -5.30
CA PHE A 95 -1.63 -4.79 -5.05
C PHE A 95 -2.14 -3.97 -6.25
N LYS A 96 -1.84 -4.40 -7.47
CA LYS A 96 -2.23 -3.65 -8.68
C LYS A 96 -3.75 -3.70 -8.86
N ALA A 97 -4.38 -4.85 -8.67
CA ALA A 97 -5.83 -4.98 -8.74
C ALA A 97 -6.52 -4.15 -7.65
N ASP A 98 -6.01 -4.17 -6.42
CA ASP A 98 -6.58 -3.40 -5.31
C ASP A 98 -6.43 -1.88 -5.53
N MET A 99 -5.28 -1.41 -6.04
CA MET A 99 -5.11 0.01 -6.36
C MET A 99 -6.02 0.44 -7.52
N ALA A 100 -6.23 -0.41 -8.53
CA ALA A 100 -7.17 -0.15 -9.60
C ALA A 100 -8.62 -0.10 -9.11
N LYS A 101 -9.01 -1.00 -8.19
CA LYS A 101 -10.32 -1.00 -7.52
C LYS A 101 -10.55 0.33 -6.79
N MET A 102 -9.60 0.77 -5.97
CA MET A 102 -9.68 2.03 -5.24
C MET A 102 -9.76 3.25 -6.17
N ALA A 103 -8.97 3.26 -7.25
CA ALA A 103 -9.01 4.35 -8.23
C ALA A 103 -10.34 4.42 -9.01
N ALA A 104 -11.05 3.31 -9.16
CA ALA A 104 -12.36 3.25 -9.78
C ALA A 104 -13.51 3.62 -8.82
N ASP A 105 -13.26 3.68 -7.51
CA ASP A 105 -14.30 3.97 -6.52
C ASP A 105 -14.79 5.44 -6.60
N PRO A 106 -16.09 5.69 -6.83
CA PRO A 106 -16.60 7.05 -6.99
C PRO A 106 -16.41 7.93 -5.75
N MET A 107 -16.44 7.36 -4.55
CA MET A 107 -16.28 8.15 -3.33
C MET A 107 -14.82 8.55 -3.11
N THR A 108 -13.89 7.64 -3.39
CA THR A 108 -12.46 7.90 -3.41
C THR A 108 -12.12 9.00 -4.43
N GLN A 109 -12.71 8.96 -5.63
CA GLN A 109 -12.54 10.03 -6.61
C GLN A 109 -13.06 11.39 -6.14
N LYS A 110 -14.21 11.42 -5.45
CA LYS A 110 -14.73 12.67 -4.84
C LYS A 110 -13.81 13.18 -3.75
N TRP A 111 -13.33 12.29 -2.89
CA TRP A 111 -12.37 12.62 -1.85
C TRP A 111 -11.08 13.22 -2.44
N TRP A 112 -10.55 12.61 -3.50
CA TRP A 112 -9.36 13.15 -4.17
C TRP A 112 -9.59 14.53 -4.77
N LYS A 113 -10.80 14.87 -5.24
CA LYS A 113 -11.10 16.25 -5.68
C LYS A 113 -10.97 17.28 -4.56
N GLU A 114 -11.16 16.90 -3.30
CA GLU A 114 -10.95 17.78 -2.14
C GLU A 114 -9.48 17.82 -1.71
N THR A 115 -8.79 16.67 -1.69
CA THR A 115 -7.42 16.58 -1.16
C THR A 115 -6.34 16.93 -2.17
N ASP A 116 -6.53 16.61 -3.46
CA ASP A 116 -5.53 16.82 -4.51
C ASP A 116 -5.17 18.31 -4.73
N PRO A 117 -6.12 19.26 -4.67
CA PRO A 117 -5.79 20.68 -4.78
C PRO A 117 -4.85 21.19 -3.69
N CYS A 118 -4.79 20.52 -2.53
CA CYS A 118 -3.88 20.86 -1.45
C CYS A 118 -2.42 20.48 -1.76
N GLN A 119 -2.22 19.50 -2.64
CA GLN A 119 -0.93 18.84 -2.86
C GLN A 119 -0.26 19.30 -4.15
N PHE A 120 1.05 19.05 -4.26
CA PHE A 120 1.77 19.16 -5.52
C PHE A 120 2.81 18.04 -5.67
N PRO A 121 2.96 17.46 -6.86
CA PRO A 121 3.93 16.40 -7.06
C PRO A 121 5.38 16.92 -6.94
N ILE A 122 6.27 16.14 -6.32
CA ILE A 122 7.68 16.52 -6.20
C ILE A 122 8.42 16.37 -7.55
N LYS A 123 9.57 17.03 -7.67
CA LYS A 123 10.37 17.07 -8.91
C LYS A 123 10.90 15.69 -9.32
N HIS A 124 11.34 14.87 -8.35
CA HIS A 124 12.03 13.60 -8.60
C HIS A 124 11.13 12.36 -8.58
N ARG A 125 9.82 12.51 -8.81
CA ARG A 125 8.90 11.38 -8.96
C ARG A 125 9.00 10.77 -10.36
N LYS A 126 8.52 9.53 -10.56
CA LYS A 126 8.34 9.00 -11.92
C LYS A 126 7.19 9.72 -12.63
N GLU A 127 7.22 9.80 -13.96
CA GLU A 127 6.20 10.55 -14.73
C GLU A 127 4.76 10.09 -14.45
N SER A 128 4.55 8.79 -14.25
CA SER A 128 3.25 8.19 -13.94
C SER A 128 2.79 8.39 -12.49
N GLU A 129 3.67 8.89 -11.61
CA GLU A 129 3.42 9.01 -10.19
C GLU A 129 2.88 10.39 -9.84
N ARG A 130 1.94 10.45 -8.90
CA ARG A 130 1.52 11.69 -8.24
C ARG A 130 2.23 11.84 -6.90
N TRP A 131 2.12 10.81 -6.07
CA TRP A 131 2.96 10.59 -4.89
C TRP A 131 4.21 9.80 -5.31
N ALA A 132 5.40 10.30 -4.98
CA ALA A 132 6.64 9.62 -5.32
C ALA A 132 6.85 8.43 -4.37
N ALA A 133 7.08 7.24 -4.93
CA ALA A 133 7.38 6.07 -4.12
C ALA A 133 8.76 6.20 -3.44
N MET A 134 8.87 5.72 -2.21
CA MET A 134 10.13 5.65 -1.46
C MET A 134 10.64 4.21 -1.41
N GLU A 135 11.96 4.05 -1.39
CA GLU A 135 12.62 2.75 -1.20
C GLU A 135 12.69 2.42 0.30
N GLU A 136 12.16 1.26 0.70
CA GLU A 136 12.42 0.72 2.04
C GLU A 136 13.84 0.16 2.08
N VAL A 137 14.74 0.85 2.79
CA VAL A 137 16.15 0.45 2.94
C VAL A 137 16.43 -0.30 4.25
N PHE A 138 15.50 -0.27 5.19
CA PHE A 138 15.62 -0.91 6.49
C PHE A 138 14.24 -1.19 7.09
N HIS A 139 14.13 -2.32 7.79
CA HIS A 139 13.02 -2.66 8.65
C HIS A 139 13.50 -3.55 9.80
N CYS A 140 12.95 -3.31 10.99
CA CYS A 140 13.07 -4.17 12.16
C CYS A 140 11.67 -4.31 12.74
N GLU A 141 11.32 -5.53 13.13
CA GLU A 141 10.09 -5.82 13.88
C GLU A 141 10.22 -5.43 15.35
#